data_AF-A0A3D5E3S2-F1
#
_entry.id   AF-A0A3D5E3S2-F1
#
_cell.length_a   1.000
_cell.length_b   1.000
_cell.length_c   1.000
_cell.angle_alpha   90.00
_cell.angle_beta   90.00
_cell.angle_gamma   90.00
#
_symmetry.space_group_name_H-M   'P 1'
#
loop_
_entity.id
_entity.type
_entity.pdbx_description
1 polymer ?
#
loop_
_entity_poly.entity_id
_entity_poly.type
_entity_poly.pdbx_seq_one_letter_code
_entity_poly.pdbx_strand_id
1 'polypeptide(L)'
;MAYAIQTESEQMVLDLIRKAVEMSGEKNVVLSGGYGLNCVANYWYLEQLKDEGINLFVEPVSNDAGTAIGAAYWHYQKVSKNTKVHPPIKDLYYGPEYEYDKEYITDLANYYDATRIFEADHEDAIDLISKKNIVAMFQGKSESGPRALGNRSIMYDPRDPNGKDHVNTIKRREYFRPFAGSILKEHVHDWFDLRGMDDTPFMMYAVKCQEGIKEKIPAIIHVDDTCRIQTVTEDVNPHYYNLIKAWYDKTGCPIIFNTSFNLGGEPLVETLDDALRTLANSLIEYLYLPEYGLMIEIKN
;
A
#
# COMPACT_ATOMS: atom_id res chain seq x y z
N MET A 1 18.92 -2.70 -20.92
CA MET A 1 18.16 -3.97 -20.84
C MET A 1 16.86 -3.81 -20.08
N ALA A 2 16.87 -3.49 -18.77
CA ALA A 2 15.63 -3.35 -17.98
C ALA A 2 14.58 -2.39 -18.60
N TYR A 3 15.01 -1.20 -19.03
CA TYR A 3 14.15 -0.25 -19.74
C TYR A 3 13.50 -0.85 -21.00
N ALA A 4 14.28 -1.50 -21.86
CA ALA A 4 13.77 -2.11 -23.09
C ALA A 4 12.75 -3.21 -22.81
N ILE A 5 13.03 -4.09 -21.83
CA ILE A 5 12.08 -5.14 -21.42
C ILE A 5 10.78 -4.52 -20.92
N GLN A 6 10.85 -3.45 -20.12
CA GLN A 6 9.66 -2.73 -19.66
C GLN A 6 8.85 -2.21 -20.86
N THR A 7 9.45 -1.42 -21.74
CA THR A 7 8.76 -0.76 -22.86
C THR A 7 8.25 -1.73 -23.93
N GLU A 8 8.97 -2.82 -24.19
CA GLU A 8 8.53 -3.82 -25.15
C GLU A 8 7.40 -4.68 -24.56
N SER A 9 7.52 -5.10 -23.30
CA SER A 9 6.47 -5.91 -22.67
C SER A 9 5.18 -5.13 -22.48
N GLU A 10 5.24 -3.83 -22.15
CA GLU A 10 4.02 -3.03 -21.99
C GLU A 10 3.30 -2.89 -23.34
N GLN A 11 4.02 -2.64 -24.44
CA GLN A 11 3.45 -2.61 -25.78
C GLN A 11 2.82 -3.96 -26.18
N MET A 12 3.51 -5.07 -25.92
CA MET A 12 2.99 -6.41 -26.23
C MET A 12 1.68 -6.70 -25.50
N VAL A 13 1.58 -6.33 -24.22
CA VAL A 13 0.35 -6.55 -23.43
C VAL A 13 -0.76 -5.59 -23.85
N LEU A 14 -0.44 -4.35 -24.25
CA LEU A 14 -1.43 -3.43 -24.84
C LEU A 14 -2.06 -4.02 -26.11
N ASP A 15 -1.25 -4.61 -26.99
CA ASP A 15 -1.75 -5.27 -28.20
C ASP A 15 -2.64 -6.48 -27.86
N LEU A 16 -2.31 -7.23 -26.79
CA LEU A 16 -3.16 -8.31 -26.28
C LEU A 16 -4.48 -7.80 -25.70
N ILE A 17 -4.48 -6.67 -24.99
CA ILE A 17 -5.71 -6.02 -24.50
C ILE A 17 -6.62 -5.68 -25.68
N ARG A 18 -6.10 -4.99 -26.70
CA ARG A 18 -6.87 -4.64 -27.91
C ARG A 18 -7.39 -5.87 -28.63
N LYS A 19 -6.56 -6.91 -28.76
CA LYS A 19 -6.96 -8.19 -29.37
C LYS A 19 -8.08 -8.87 -28.58
N ALA A 20 -8.04 -8.84 -27.25
CA ALA A 20 -9.10 -9.41 -26.42
C ALA A 20 -10.44 -8.67 -26.62
N VAL A 21 -10.40 -7.34 -26.75
CA VAL A 21 -11.57 -6.51 -27.08
C VAL A 21 -12.09 -6.84 -28.49
N GLU A 22 -11.23 -6.97 -29.48
CA GLU A 22 -11.61 -7.36 -30.85
C GLU A 22 -12.29 -8.74 -30.88
N MET A 23 -11.74 -9.71 -30.15
CA MET A 23 -12.26 -11.09 -30.11
C MET A 23 -13.60 -11.21 -29.36
N SER A 24 -13.81 -10.41 -28.32
CA SER A 24 -14.97 -10.53 -27.43
C SER A 24 -16.09 -9.53 -27.76
N GLY A 25 -15.75 -8.38 -28.34
CA GLY A 25 -16.64 -7.22 -28.46
C GLY A 25 -16.81 -6.43 -27.16
N GLU A 26 -16.20 -6.86 -26.05
CA GLU A 26 -16.34 -6.24 -24.73
C GLU A 26 -15.27 -5.18 -24.48
N LYS A 27 -15.68 -4.01 -24.00
CA LYS A 27 -14.76 -2.90 -23.68
C LYS A 27 -14.35 -2.81 -22.21
N ASN A 28 -14.96 -3.62 -21.34
CA ASN A 28 -14.54 -3.74 -19.95
C ASN A 28 -13.54 -4.87 -19.84
N VAL A 29 -12.27 -4.53 -19.66
CA VAL A 29 -11.15 -5.48 -19.65
C VAL A 29 -10.63 -5.65 -18.23
N VAL A 30 -10.51 -6.90 -17.80
CA VAL A 30 -9.84 -7.26 -16.55
C VAL A 30 -8.44 -7.77 -16.87
N LEU A 31 -7.42 -7.13 -16.32
CA LEU A 31 -6.03 -7.59 -16.39
C LEU A 31 -5.67 -8.34 -15.11
N SER A 32 -5.23 -9.58 -15.26
CA SER A 32 -4.73 -10.43 -14.18
C SER A 32 -3.51 -11.24 -14.65
N GLY A 33 -2.92 -12.05 -13.77
CA GLY A 33 -1.61 -12.67 -13.94
C GLY A 33 -0.50 -11.81 -13.30
N GLY A 34 0.64 -12.43 -13.01
CA GLY A 34 1.74 -11.76 -12.29
C GLY A 34 2.23 -10.45 -12.94
N TYR A 35 2.13 -10.33 -14.26
CA TYR A 35 2.46 -9.09 -14.98
C TYR A 35 1.50 -7.93 -14.64
N GLY A 36 0.26 -8.21 -14.24
CA GLY A 36 -0.71 -7.19 -13.80
C GLY A 36 -0.24 -6.38 -12.58
N LEU A 37 0.77 -6.83 -11.83
CA LEU A 37 1.40 -6.05 -10.77
C LEU A 37 2.34 -4.93 -11.30
N ASN A 38 2.53 -4.84 -12.62
CA ASN A 38 3.33 -3.80 -13.27
C ASN A 38 2.60 -2.46 -13.27
N CYS A 39 2.70 -1.74 -12.16
CA CYS A 39 2.04 -0.46 -11.94
C CYS A 39 2.44 0.66 -12.92
N VAL A 40 3.63 0.57 -13.53
CA VAL A 40 4.09 1.51 -14.55
C VAL A 40 3.31 1.28 -15.85
N ALA A 41 3.25 0.03 -16.29
CA ALA A 41 2.50 -0.37 -17.47
C ALA A 41 0.99 -0.10 -17.30
N ASN A 42 0.42 -0.42 -16.13
CA ASN A 42 -0.99 -0.19 -15.82
C ASN A 42 -1.38 1.28 -15.98
N TYR A 43 -0.57 2.20 -15.46
CA TYR A 43 -0.82 3.63 -15.60
C TYR A 43 -0.67 4.08 -17.06
N TRP A 44 0.35 3.56 -17.76
CA TRP A 44 0.56 3.83 -19.18
C TRP A 44 -0.63 3.41 -20.05
N TYR A 45 -1.24 2.24 -19.80
CA TYR A 45 -2.40 1.75 -20.55
C TYR A 45 -3.60 2.69 -20.51
N LEU A 46 -3.86 3.34 -19.36
CA LEU A 46 -4.99 4.27 -19.24
C LEU A 46 -4.93 5.37 -20.31
N GLU A 47 -3.72 5.89 -20.59
CA GLU A 47 -3.51 6.91 -21.62
C GLU A 47 -3.65 6.33 -23.04
N GLN A 48 -3.12 5.13 -23.27
CA GLN A 48 -3.15 4.50 -24.60
C GLN A 48 -4.56 4.07 -25.03
N LEU A 49 -5.42 3.77 -24.05
CA LEU A 49 -6.76 3.22 -24.26
C LEU A 49 -7.87 4.27 -24.15
N LYS A 50 -7.57 5.49 -23.72
CA LYS A 50 -8.56 6.54 -23.39
C LYS A 50 -9.52 6.85 -24.56
N ASP A 51 -8.99 6.93 -25.78
CA ASP A 51 -9.76 7.29 -26.97
C ASP A 51 -10.45 6.07 -27.61
N GLU A 52 -10.14 4.86 -27.14
CA GLU A 52 -10.73 3.61 -27.61
C GLU A 52 -11.97 3.23 -26.79
N GLY A 53 -12.28 3.96 -25.71
CA GLY A 53 -13.39 3.67 -24.81
C GLY A 53 -13.25 2.32 -24.10
N ILE A 54 -12.02 1.83 -23.93
CA ILE A 54 -11.71 0.59 -23.23
C ILE A 54 -11.47 0.92 -21.75
N ASN A 55 -12.28 0.31 -20.88
CA ASN A 55 -12.17 0.45 -19.44
C ASN A 55 -11.31 -0.68 -18.89
N LEU A 56 -10.21 -0.33 -18.21
CA LEU A 56 -9.28 -1.30 -17.66
C LEU A 56 -9.45 -1.40 -16.14
N PHE A 57 -9.72 -2.62 -15.65
CA PHE A 57 -9.60 -2.97 -14.24
C PHE A 57 -8.42 -3.92 -14.06
N VAL A 58 -7.52 -3.61 -13.13
CA VAL A 58 -6.39 -4.50 -12.81
C VAL A 58 -6.65 -5.17 -11.47
N GLU A 59 -6.68 -6.51 -11.48
CA GLU A 59 -6.88 -7.31 -10.27
C GLU A 59 -5.75 -7.04 -9.26
N PRO A 60 -6.02 -6.54 -8.04
CA PRO A 60 -4.97 -6.20 -7.10
C PRO A 60 -4.18 -7.41 -6.57
N VAL A 61 -4.79 -8.60 -6.53
CA VAL A 61 -4.10 -9.86 -6.22
C VAL A 61 -3.85 -10.64 -7.51
N SER A 62 -3.33 -9.98 -8.55
CA SER A 62 -3.23 -10.58 -9.90
C SER A 62 -2.22 -11.71 -10.04
N ASN A 63 -1.28 -11.87 -9.11
CA ASN A 63 -0.33 -12.97 -9.17
C ASN A 63 -0.99 -14.31 -8.79
N ASP A 64 -0.19 -15.38 -8.78
CA ASP A 64 -0.69 -16.74 -8.53
C ASP A 64 -1.42 -16.89 -7.19
N ALA A 65 -1.18 -16.03 -6.20
CA ALA A 65 -1.91 -16.03 -4.93
C ALA A 65 -3.42 -15.77 -5.12
N GLY A 66 -3.81 -14.99 -6.13
CA GLY A 66 -5.21 -14.74 -6.48
C GLY A 66 -5.92 -15.96 -7.08
N THR A 67 -5.19 -16.99 -7.52
CA THR A 67 -5.78 -18.18 -8.17
C THR A 67 -6.72 -18.93 -7.24
N ALA A 68 -6.39 -19.00 -5.93
CA ALA A 68 -7.25 -19.65 -4.95
C ALA A 68 -8.60 -18.92 -4.83
N ILE A 69 -8.58 -17.58 -4.81
CA ILE A 69 -9.77 -16.73 -4.79
C ILE A 69 -10.58 -16.93 -6.08
N GLY A 70 -9.92 -16.87 -7.24
CA GLY A 70 -10.56 -17.10 -8.54
C GLY A 70 -11.20 -18.48 -8.67
N ALA A 71 -10.54 -19.54 -8.20
CA ALA A 71 -11.06 -20.89 -8.20
C ALA A 71 -12.29 -21.04 -7.29
N ALA A 72 -12.26 -20.43 -6.11
CA ALA A 72 -13.40 -20.40 -5.19
C ALA A 72 -14.60 -19.67 -5.82
N TYR A 73 -14.38 -18.48 -6.40
CA TYR A 73 -15.43 -17.74 -7.11
C TYR A 73 -16.00 -18.52 -8.29
N TRP A 74 -15.14 -19.13 -9.11
CA TRP A 74 -15.57 -19.95 -10.24
C TRP A 74 -16.43 -21.14 -9.81
N HIS A 75 -16.01 -21.84 -8.75
CA HIS A 75 -16.78 -22.97 -8.22
C HIS A 75 -18.11 -22.50 -7.61
N TYR A 76 -18.10 -21.42 -6.81
CA TYR A 76 -19.30 -20.81 -6.26
C TYR A 76 -20.29 -20.43 -7.36
N GLN A 77 -19.82 -19.76 -8.42
CA GLN A 77 -20.64 -19.37 -9.56
C GLN A 77 -21.26 -20.59 -10.27
N LYS A 78 -20.48 -21.66 -10.46
CA LYS A 78 -20.99 -22.90 -11.05
C LYS A 78 -22.07 -23.59 -10.22
N VAL A 79 -21.90 -23.63 -8.90
CA VAL A 79 -22.82 -24.33 -7.99
C VAL A 79 -24.06 -23.49 -7.73
N SER A 80 -23.89 -22.22 -7.37
CA SER A 80 -25.00 -21.33 -7.02
C SER A 80 -25.81 -20.86 -8.23
N LYS A 81 -25.20 -20.82 -9.43
CA LYS A 81 -25.73 -20.16 -10.63
C LYS A 81 -26.15 -18.71 -10.35
N ASN A 82 -25.51 -18.07 -9.37
CA ASN A 82 -25.86 -16.75 -8.90
C ASN A 82 -25.34 -15.68 -9.87
N THR A 83 -26.24 -15.05 -10.61
CA THR A 83 -25.90 -13.96 -11.55
C THR A 83 -25.76 -12.60 -10.88
N LYS A 84 -25.83 -12.51 -9.54
CA LYS A 84 -25.67 -11.27 -8.81
C LYS A 84 -24.29 -10.68 -9.04
N VAL A 85 -24.25 -9.47 -9.57
CA VAL A 85 -23.04 -8.65 -9.63
C VAL A 85 -22.74 -8.15 -8.22
N HIS A 86 -21.54 -8.45 -7.73
CA HIS A 86 -21.07 -7.95 -6.45
C HIS A 86 -20.56 -6.50 -6.61
N PRO A 87 -20.66 -5.67 -5.56
CA PRO A 87 -20.01 -4.36 -5.56
C PRO A 87 -18.49 -4.49 -5.83
N PRO A 88 -17.85 -3.42 -6.32
CA PRO A 88 -16.40 -3.37 -6.45
C PRO A 88 -15.69 -3.72 -5.13
N ILE A 89 -14.53 -4.36 -5.25
CA ILE A 89 -13.66 -4.65 -4.11
C ILE A 89 -13.30 -3.31 -3.44
N LYS A 90 -13.56 -3.19 -2.14
CA LYS A 90 -13.24 -1.99 -1.35
C LYS A 90 -11.88 -2.07 -0.68
N ASP A 91 -11.49 -3.26 -0.25
CA ASP A 91 -10.29 -3.51 0.53
C ASP A 91 -9.73 -4.91 0.24
N LEU A 92 -8.53 -5.17 0.76
CA LEU A 92 -7.86 -6.46 0.66
C LEU A 92 -7.56 -7.04 2.03
N TYR A 93 -8.28 -6.64 3.08
CA TYR A 93 -8.05 -7.08 4.46
C TYR A 93 -8.61 -8.49 4.68
N TYR A 94 -8.08 -9.46 3.93
CA TYR A 94 -8.52 -10.86 3.92
C TYR A 94 -7.68 -11.78 4.81
N GLY A 95 -6.64 -11.25 5.47
CA GLY A 95 -5.86 -12.00 6.45
C GLY A 95 -6.70 -12.48 7.65
N PRO A 96 -6.14 -13.31 8.53
CA PRO A 96 -6.77 -13.65 9.80
C PRO A 96 -7.01 -12.42 10.67
N GLU A 97 -8.04 -12.52 11.52
CA GLU A 97 -8.33 -11.55 12.56
C GLU A 97 -7.70 -12.04 13.87
N TYR A 98 -6.96 -11.15 14.54
CA TYR A 98 -6.30 -11.45 15.81
C TYR A 98 -6.80 -10.51 16.89
N GLU A 99 -7.28 -11.09 17.98
CA GLU A 99 -7.61 -10.37 19.20
C GLU A 99 -6.55 -10.70 20.26
N TYR A 100 -5.87 -9.67 20.75
CA TYR A 100 -4.87 -9.79 21.81
C TYR A 100 -5.37 -9.04 23.04
N ASP A 101 -5.25 -9.62 24.22
CA ASP A 101 -5.43 -8.82 25.44
C ASP A 101 -4.16 -7.99 25.72
N LYS A 102 -4.33 -6.88 26.47
CA LYS A 102 -3.23 -5.96 26.76
C LYS A 102 -2.12 -6.60 27.62
N GLU A 103 -2.44 -7.61 28.42
CA GLU A 103 -1.45 -8.33 29.24
C GLU A 103 -0.52 -9.14 28.34
N TYR A 104 -1.08 -9.91 27.40
CA TYR A 104 -0.34 -10.64 26.38
C TYR A 104 0.54 -9.72 25.53
N ILE A 105 0.00 -8.58 25.07
CA ILE A 105 0.79 -7.57 24.32
C ILE A 105 1.99 -7.11 25.14
N THR A 106 1.77 -6.81 26.42
CA THR A 106 2.80 -6.30 27.33
C THR A 106 3.87 -7.37 27.58
N ASP A 107 3.46 -8.60 27.87
CA ASP A 107 4.37 -9.72 28.13
C ASP A 107 5.21 -10.06 26.90
N LEU A 108 4.60 -10.09 25.72
CA LEU A 108 5.31 -10.35 24.47
C LEU A 108 6.27 -9.21 24.11
N ALA A 109 5.87 -7.95 24.31
CA ALA A 109 6.76 -6.80 24.13
C ALA A 109 7.96 -6.87 25.09
N ASN A 110 7.74 -7.21 26.35
CA ASN A 110 8.82 -7.40 27.33
C ASN A 110 9.74 -8.58 26.98
N TYR A 111 9.20 -9.66 26.41
CA TYR A 111 10.00 -10.78 25.90
C TYR A 111 10.99 -10.35 24.80
N TYR A 112 10.62 -9.35 24.00
CA TYR A 112 11.48 -8.71 23.00
C TYR A 112 12.22 -7.46 23.51
N ASP A 113 12.42 -7.36 24.83
CA ASP A 113 13.17 -6.27 25.49
C ASP A 113 12.62 -4.87 25.18
N ALA A 114 11.29 -4.71 25.11
CA ALA A 114 10.66 -3.39 24.98
C ALA A 114 11.15 -2.42 26.05
N THR A 115 11.70 -1.30 25.58
CA THR A 115 12.22 -0.24 26.45
C THR A 115 11.09 0.58 27.07
N ARG A 116 10.01 0.79 26.32
CA ARG A 116 8.80 1.48 26.79
C ARG A 116 7.56 0.88 26.15
N ILE A 117 6.49 0.84 26.93
CA ILE A 117 5.13 0.51 26.49
C ILE A 117 4.25 1.59 27.12
N PHE A 118 3.52 2.34 26.30
CA PHE A 118 2.74 3.48 26.78
C PHE A 118 1.44 3.65 25.99
N GLU A 119 0.46 4.27 26.63
CA GLU A 119 -0.76 4.68 25.94
C GLU A 119 -0.43 5.72 24.87
N ALA A 120 -0.99 5.52 23.68
CA ALA A 120 -0.74 6.40 22.55
C ALA A 120 -1.97 6.48 21.64
N ASP A 121 -2.21 7.67 21.11
CA ASP A 121 -3.21 7.91 20.08
C ASP A 121 -2.55 8.23 18.72
N HIS A 122 -3.36 8.68 17.76
CA HIS A 122 -2.89 9.05 16.43
C HIS A 122 -1.95 10.27 16.48
N GLU A 123 -2.17 11.23 17.39
CA GLU A 123 -1.35 12.43 17.55
C GLU A 123 0.06 12.04 18.02
N ASP A 124 0.18 11.12 18.97
CA ASP A 124 1.46 10.60 19.44
C ASP A 124 2.27 9.93 18.32
N ALA A 125 1.60 9.13 17.48
CA ALA A 125 2.24 8.48 16.34
C ALA A 125 2.75 9.51 15.32
N ILE A 126 1.95 10.51 14.95
CA ILE A 126 2.38 11.54 13.99
C ILE A 126 3.41 12.51 14.59
N ASP A 127 3.44 12.68 15.92
CA ASP A 127 4.49 13.40 16.64
C ASP A 127 5.84 12.74 16.43
N LEU A 128 5.91 11.42 16.60
CA LEU A 128 7.13 10.63 16.33
C LEU A 128 7.54 10.73 14.87
N ILE A 129 6.59 10.56 13.94
CA ILE A 129 6.85 10.64 12.50
C ILE A 129 7.35 12.03 12.10
N SER A 130 6.75 13.11 12.63
CA SER A 130 7.16 14.49 12.35
C SER A 130 8.59 14.81 12.81
N LYS A 131 9.09 14.04 13.78
CA LYS A 131 10.47 14.09 14.28
C LYS A 131 11.40 13.16 13.49
N LYS A 132 10.96 12.65 12.34
CA LYS A 132 11.70 11.74 11.46
C LYS A 132 12.02 10.40 12.12
N ASN A 133 11.15 9.91 12.99
CA ASN A 133 11.21 8.52 13.45
C ASN A 133 10.38 7.64 12.50
N ILE A 134 10.84 6.41 12.32
CA ILE A 134 10.03 5.38 11.67
C ILE A 134 9.04 4.82 12.70
N VAL A 135 7.76 4.78 12.32
CA VAL A 135 6.70 4.16 13.13
C VAL A 135 6.06 3.04 12.32
N ALA A 136 6.15 1.81 12.81
CA ALA A 136 5.41 0.68 12.27
C ALA A 136 3.96 0.69 12.77
N MET A 137 3.05 0.22 11.93
CA MET A 137 1.62 0.08 12.20
C MET A 137 1.26 -1.40 12.12
N PHE A 138 0.59 -1.89 13.16
CA PHE A 138 -0.04 -3.21 13.17
C PHE A 138 -1.47 -3.08 13.70
N GLN A 139 -2.45 -3.38 12.86
CA GLN A 139 -3.87 -3.29 13.19
C GLN A 139 -4.70 -4.23 12.32
N GLY A 140 -5.84 -4.68 12.82
CA GLY A 140 -6.84 -5.43 12.09
C GLY A 140 -6.29 -6.61 11.28
N LYS A 141 -7.07 -7.00 10.27
CA LYS A 141 -6.72 -8.09 9.34
C LYS A 141 -5.65 -7.62 8.36
N SER A 142 -4.65 -8.46 8.11
CA SER A 142 -3.59 -8.15 7.14
C SER A 142 -4.12 -8.03 5.71
N GLU A 143 -3.39 -7.27 4.90
CA GLU A 143 -3.67 -7.08 3.48
C GLU A 143 -3.23 -8.28 2.66
N SER A 144 -4.06 -8.67 1.70
CA SER A 144 -3.69 -9.64 0.67
C SER A 144 -2.87 -8.98 -0.45
N GLY A 145 -1.95 -9.77 -1.00
CA GLY A 145 -1.09 -9.33 -2.09
C GLY A 145 0.24 -8.75 -1.60
N PRO A 146 1.04 -8.16 -2.51
CA PRO A 146 2.43 -7.80 -2.25
C PRO A 146 2.62 -6.38 -1.69
N ARG A 147 1.53 -5.66 -1.37
CA ARG A 147 1.55 -4.25 -0.96
C ARG A 147 0.98 -4.14 0.45
N ALA A 148 1.67 -3.39 1.31
CA ALA A 148 1.05 -2.94 2.56
C ALA A 148 0.14 -1.75 2.25
N LEU A 149 -1.07 -1.80 2.79
CA LEU A 149 -2.15 -0.84 2.58
C LEU A 149 -2.71 -0.32 3.92
N GLY A 150 -1.84 -0.15 4.92
CA GLY A 150 -2.13 0.52 6.19
C GLY A 150 -2.26 -0.37 7.43
N ASN A 151 -2.31 -1.69 7.28
CA ASN A 151 -2.49 -2.63 8.40
C ASN A 151 -1.20 -3.35 8.80
N ARG A 152 -0.27 -3.55 7.86
CA ARG A 152 1.09 -4.05 8.10
C ARG A 152 2.10 -3.12 7.45
N SER A 153 2.14 -1.89 7.94
CA SER A 153 2.81 -0.76 7.28
C SER A 153 3.94 -0.17 8.12
N ILE A 154 4.97 0.33 7.45
CA ILE A 154 5.99 1.20 8.03
C ILE A 154 5.70 2.62 7.51
N MET A 155 5.58 3.55 8.45
CA MET A 155 5.26 4.96 8.21
C MET A 155 6.45 5.87 8.51
N TYR A 156 6.57 6.94 7.74
CA TYR A 156 7.63 7.95 7.86
C TYR A 156 7.17 9.30 7.31
N ASP A 157 7.96 10.36 7.51
CA ASP A 157 7.65 11.70 6.98
C ASP A 157 8.00 11.76 5.48
N PRO A 158 7.00 11.88 4.57
CA PRO A 158 7.29 11.92 3.14
C PRO A 158 7.98 13.22 2.70
N ARG A 159 7.99 14.24 3.55
CA ARG A 159 8.56 15.57 3.26
C ARG A 159 10.07 15.61 3.49
N ASP A 160 10.63 14.59 4.13
CA ASP A 160 12.07 14.53 4.41
C ASP A 160 12.86 14.24 3.13
N PRO A 161 13.72 15.17 2.64
CA PRO A 161 14.50 14.95 1.42
C PRO A 161 15.45 13.76 1.51
N ASN A 162 15.82 13.33 2.73
CA ASN A 162 16.69 12.17 2.96
C ASN A 162 15.90 10.90 3.30
N GLY A 163 14.56 10.95 3.31
CA GLY A 163 13.71 9.88 3.82
C GLY A 163 13.87 8.56 3.05
N LYS A 164 14.04 8.65 1.73
CA LYS A 164 14.28 7.47 0.89
C LYS A 164 15.54 6.71 1.31
N ASP A 165 16.66 7.40 1.48
CA ASP A 165 17.93 6.76 1.82
C ASP A 165 17.94 6.25 3.27
N HIS A 166 17.31 7.01 4.17
CA HIS A 166 17.12 6.62 5.56
C HIS A 166 16.34 5.30 5.68
N VAL A 167 15.15 5.23 5.08
CA VAL A 167 14.30 4.03 5.15
C VAL A 167 14.93 2.85 4.39
N ASN A 168 15.58 3.06 3.24
CA ASN A 168 16.25 1.97 2.51
C ASN A 168 17.38 1.32 3.31
N THR A 169 18.14 2.11 4.07
CA THR A 169 19.20 1.61 4.96
C THR A 169 18.62 0.66 6.01
N ILE A 170 17.49 1.05 6.60
CA ILE A 170 16.79 0.26 7.63
C ILE A 170 16.21 -1.02 7.04
N LYS A 171 15.65 -0.93 5.83
CA LYS A 171 15.08 -2.09 5.09
C LYS A 171 16.14 -3.05 4.54
N ARG A 172 17.42 -2.67 4.56
CA ARG A 172 18.55 -3.40 3.96
C ARG A 172 18.31 -3.72 2.48
N ARG A 173 17.82 -2.73 1.72
CA ARG A 173 17.46 -2.85 0.29
C ARG A 173 18.30 -1.92 -0.57
N GLU A 174 18.23 -2.12 -1.88
CA GLU A 174 18.97 -1.33 -2.85
C GLU A 174 18.50 0.14 -2.86
N TYR A 175 19.45 1.09 -2.91
CA TYR A 175 19.17 2.53 -2.79
C TYR A 175 18.18 3.09 -3.84
N PHE A 176 18.04 2.42 -5.00
CA PHE A 176 17.17 2.89 -6.07
C PHE A 176 15.70 2.49 -5.89
N ARG A 177 15.37 1.64 -4.90
CA ARG A 177 14.01 1.11 -4.71
C ARG A 177 12.98 2.24 -4.47
N PRO A 178 11.84 2.21 -5.18
CA PRO A 178 10.65 3.01 -4.88
C PRO A 178 10.13 2.90 -3.46
N PHE A 179 9.58 4.00 -2.97
CA PHE A 179 8.58 3.99 -1.91
C PHE A 179 7.22 4.43 -2.43
N ALA A 180 6.22 4.32 -1.56
CA ALA A 180 4.84 4.63 -1.85
C ALA A 180 4.32 5.59 -0.78
N GLY A 181 3.15 6.17 -1.06
CA GLY A 181 2.44 6.99 -0.09
C GLY A 181 1.00 6.55 0.05
N SER A 182 0.39 6.89 1.17
CA SER A 182 -1.05 6.76 1.38
C SER A 182 -1.64 8.15 1.58
N ILE A 183 -2.68 8.48 0.83
CA ILE A 183 -3.30 9.81 0.76
C ILE A 183 -4.77 9.74 1.16
N LEU A 184 -5.28 10.78 1.81
CA LEU A 184 -6.72 10.99 1.97
C LEU A 184 -7.38 11.11 0.58
N LYS A 185 -8.40 10.29 0.31
CA LYS A 185 -9.03 10.22 -1.02
C LYS A 185 -9.48 11.58 -1.55
N GLU A 186 -10.05 12.43 -0.69
CA GLU A 186 -10.54 13.76 -1.02
C GLU A 186 -9.46 14.73 -1.53
N HIS A 187 -8.19 14.45 -1.30
CA HIS A 187 -7.06 15.28 -1.74
C HIS A 187 -6.30 14.71 -2.94
N VAL A 188 -6.63 13.51 -3.43
CA VAL A 188 -5.77 12.80 -4.39
C VAL A 188 -5.60 13.55 -5.71
N HIS A 189 -6.66 14.16 -6.22
CA HIS A 189 -6.65 14.85 -7.52
C HIS A 189 -5.88 16.18 -7.50
N ASP A 190 -5.74 16.80 -6.33
CA ASP A 190 -4.92 18.00 -6.14
C ASP A 190 -3.41 17.68 -6.14
N TRP A 191 -3.05 16.42 -5.88
CA TRP A 191 -1.67 15.97 -5.72
C TRP A 191 -1.17 15.08 -6.85
N PHE A 192 -2.05 14.32 -7.50
CA PHE A 192 -1.71 13.36 -8.54
C PHE A 192 -2.68 13.40 -9.73
N ASP A 193 -2.15 13.11 -10.91
CA ASP A 193 -2.94 12.82 -12.11
C ASP A 193 -3.34 11.34 -12.09
N LEU A 194 -4.65 11.09 -11.92
CA LEU A 194 -5.20 9.73 -11.92
C LEU A 194 -5.74 9.29 -13.29
N ARG A 195 -5.55 10.09 -14.36
CA ARG A 195 -6.03 9.78 -15.72
C ARG A 195 -7.51 9.37 -15.77
N GLY A 196 -8.34 10.07 -15.00
CA GLY A 196 -9.78 9.83 -14.96
C GLY A 196 -10.25 8.71 -14.02
N MET A 197 -9.34 8.02 -13.31
CA MET A 197 -9.75 7.14 -12.20
C MET A 197 -10.21 7.99 -11.01
N ASP A 198 -11.23 7.52 -10.28
CA ASP A 198 -11.71 8.20 -9.07
C ASP A 198 -10.72 8.08 -7.90
N ASP A 199 -10.07 6.92 -7.77
CA ASP A 199 -9.17 6.58 -6.68
C ASP A 199 -8.16 5.47 -7.05
N THR A 200 -7.21 5.18 -6.16
CA THR A 200 -6.16 4.14 -6.34
C THR A 200 -5.92 3.33 -5.06
N PRO A 201 -6.92 2.60 -4.53
CA PRO A 201 -6.87 2.01 -3.19
C PRO A 201 -5.83 0.90 -3.01
N PHE A 202 -5.30 0.34 -4.09
CA PHE A 202 -4.47 -0.88 -4.06
C PHE A 202 -3.03 -0.69 -4.56
N MET A 203 -2.59 0.55 -4.80
CA MET A 203 -1.25 0.86 -5.33
C MET A 203 -0.92 0.15 -6.66
N MET A 204 -1.93 -0.07 -7.50
CA MET A 204 -1.80 -0.76 -8.79
C MET A 204 -1.31 0.12 -9.93
N TYR A 205 -1.10 1.42 -9.67
CA TYR A 205 -0.71 2.43 -10.64
C TYR A 205 0.41 3.29 -10.08
N ALA A 206 1.47 3.51 -10.86
CA ALA A 206 2.49 4.52 -10.56
C ALA A 206 2.05 5.83 -11.21
N VAL A 207 1.28 6.62 -10.46
CA VAL A 207 0.62 7.84 -10.95
C VAL A 207 1.58 9.01 -10.95
N LYS A 208 1.39 9.96 -11.87
CA LYS A 208 2.25 11.14 -11.97
C LYS A 208 1.80 12.20 -10.96
N CYS A 209 2.73 12.84 -10.25
CA CYS A 209 2.38 13.95 -9.37
C CYS A 209 2.07 15.22 -10.19
N GLN A 210 1.22 16.08 -9.63
CA GLN A 210 0.99 17.42 -10.18
C GLN A 210 2.25 18.29 -10.03
N GLU A 211 2.29 19.40 -10.76
CA GLU A 211 3.40 20.36 -10.71
C GLU A 211 3.65 20.87 -9.28
N GLY A 212 4.92 20.93 -8.85
CA GLY A 212 5.29 21.43 -7.52
C GLY A 212 5.06 20.46 -6.35
N ILE A 213 4.49 19.27 -6.59
CA ILE A 213 4.24 18.27 -5.54
C ILE A 213 5.51 17.52 -5.16
N LYS A 214 6.40 17.30 -6.12
CA LYS A 214 7.68 16.60 -5.91
C LYS A 214 8.51 17.24 -4.80
N GLU A 215 8.53 18.56 -4.75
CA GLU A 215 9.26 19.36 -3.76
C GLU A 215 8.65 19.26 -2.36
N LYS A 216 7.34 18.98 -2.27
CA LYS A 216 6.62 18.84 -1.00
C LYS A 216 6.85 17.47 -0.35
N ILE A 217 6.96 16.42 -1.16
CA ILE A 217 7.06 15.02 -0.70
C ILE A 217 8.20 14.24 -1.39
N PRO A 218 9.45 14.75 -1.32
CA PRO A 218 10.58 14.19 -2.06
C PRO A 218 10.92 12.74 -1.69
N ALA A 219 10.54 12.26 -0.50
CA ALA A 219 10.91 10.91 -0.04
C ALA A 219 10.23 9.78 -0.82
N ILE A 220 9.10 10.05 -1.48
CA ILE A 220 8.26 9.04 -2.14
C ILE A 220 8.10 9.25 -3.65
N ILE A 221 8.57 10.38 -4.17
CA ILE A 221 8.45 10.72 -5.60
C ILE A 221 9.67 10.23 -6.36
N HIS A 222 9.43 9.59 -7.50
CA HIS A 222 10.47 9.11 -8.38
C HIS A 222 11.13 10.19 -9.22
N VAL A 223 12.26 9.83 -9.83
CA VAL A 223 12.97 10.71 -10.76
C VAL A 223 12.13 11.10 -11.98
N ASP A 224 11.15 10.28 -12.34
CA ASP A 224 10.18 10.48 -13.43
C ASP A 224 8.85 11.11 -12.95
N ASP A 225 8.85 11.67 -11.74
CA ASP A 225 7.71 12.34 -11.11
C ASP A 225 6.52 11.42 -10.80
N THR A 226 6.73 10.10 -10.79
CA THR A 226 5.70 9.13 -10.43
C THR A 226 5.77 8.71 -8.97
N CYS A 227 4.65 8.23 -8.43
CA CYS A 227 4.58 7.54 -7.15
C CYS A 227 3.45 6.51 -7.19
N ARG A 228 3.62 5.41 -6.44
CA ARG A 228 2.48 4.54 -6.15
C ARG A 228 1.76 5.09 -4.94
N ILE A 229 0.51 5.47 -5.12
CA ILE A 229 -0.30 6.07 -4.08
C ILE A 229 -1.48 5.15 -3.77
N GLN A 230 -1.71 4.95 -2.47
CA GLN A 230 -2.95 4.37 -1.94
C GLN A 230 -3.89 5.50 -1.55
N THR A 231 -5.08 5.56 -2.12
CA THR A 231 -6.17 6.37 -1.59
C THR A 231 -6.82 5.68 -0.39
N VAL A 232 -7.03 6.43 0.69
CA VAL A 232 -7.60 5.94 1.94
C VAL A 232 -8.92 6.65 2.22
N THR A 233 -9.92 5.89 2.67
CA THR A 233 -11.22 6.40 3.11
C THR A 233 -11.52 5.92 4.53
N GLU A 234 -12.29 6.72 5.27
CA GLU A 234 -12.66 6.40 6.65
C GLU A 234 -13.51 5.12 6.76
N ASP A 235 -14.37 4.84 5.78
CA ASP A 235 -15.24 3.66 5.80
C ASP A 235 -14.49 2.34 5.59
N VAL A 236 -13.27 2.40 5.05
CA VAL A 236 -12.44 1.22 4.76
C VAL A 236 -11.40 0.98 5.85
N ASN A 237 -10.70 2.04 6.30
CA ASN A 237 -9.68 1.92 7.33
C ASN A 237 -9.70 3.15 8.24
N PRO A 238 -10.55 3.18 9.27
CA PRO A 238 -10.81 4.39 10.05
C PRO A 238 -9.58 4.84 10.84
N HIS A 239 -8.81 3.94 11.45
CA HIS A 239 -7.60 4.30 12.19
C HIS A 239 -6.51 4.86 11.26
N TYR A 240 -6.30 4.24 10.10
CA TYR A 240 -5.30 4.73 9.16
C TYR A 240 -5.72 6.06 8.53
N TYR A 241 -7.00 6.20 8.15
CA TYR A 241 -7.57 7.47 7.68
C TYR A 241 -7.40 8.58 8.72
N ASN A 242 -7.80 8.33 9.98
CA ASN A 242 -7.72 9.33 11.05
C ASN A 242 -6.28 9.70 11.41
N LEU A 243 -5.33 8.78 11.32
CA LEU A 243 -3.91 9.09 11.46
C LEU A 243 -3.41 10.02 10.33
N ILE A 244 -3.77 9.73 9.07
CA ILE A 244 -3.38 10.58 7.93
C ILE A 244 -4.08 11.94 8.01
N LYS A 245 -5.32 11.98 8.51
CA LYS A 245 -6.05 13.22 8.74
C LYS A 245 -5.41 14.08 9.83
N ALA A 246 -5.07 13.49 10.97
CA ALA A 246 -4.31 14.18 12.01
C ALA A 246 -2.96 14.71 11.48
N TRP A 247 -2.26 13.90 10.69
CA TRP A 247 -1.05 14.32 9.98
C TRP A 247 -1.30 15.52 9.06
N TYR A 248 -2.39 15.51 8.29
CA TYR A 248 -2.79 16.62 7.43
C TYR A 248 -3.07 17.88 8.23
N ASP A 249 -3.89 17.80 9.27
CA ASP A 249 -4.26 18.93 10.12
C ASP A 249 -3.01 19.59 10.75
N LYS A 250 -2.02 18.77 11.12
CA LYS A 250 -0.76 19.24 11.70
C LYS A 250 0.24 19.81 10.68
N THR A 251 0.30 19.25 9.48
CA THR A 251 1.41 19.50 8.53
C THR A 251 1.01 20.18 7.22
N GLY A 252 -0.27 20.21 6.89
CA GLY A 252 -0.80 20.56 5.59
C GLY A 252 -0.51 19.53 4.48
N CYS A 253 0.09 18.38 4.80
CA CYS A 253 0.38 17.29 3.87
C CYS A 253 -0.63 16.15 4.05
N PRO A 254 -1.49 15.83 3.06
CA PRO A 254 -2.52 14.79 3.20
C PRO A 254 -1.98 13.38 2.94
N ILE A 255 -0.65 13.21 2.94
CA ILE A 255 0.04 11.99 2.55
C ILE A 255 0.96 11.54 3.67
N ILE A 256 0.94 10.25 3.99
CA ILE A 256 1.96 9.60 4.80
C ILE A 256 2.81 8.68 3.93
N PHE A 257 4.12 8.61 4.19
CA PHE A 257 4.97 7.60 3.57
C PHE A 257 4.47 6.21 4.00
N ASN A 258 4.39 5.26 3.07
CA ASN A 258 3.97 3.90 3.36
C ASN A 258 4.89 2.88 2.67
N THR A 259 5.41 1.93 3.43
CA THR A 259 6.09 0.75 2.89
C THR A 259 5.73 -0.50 3.69
N SER A 260 6.06 -1.67 3.14
CA SER A 260 5.74 -2.95 3.78
C SER A 260 6.42 -3.10 5.14
N PHE A 261 5.70 -3.61 6.14
CA PHE A 261 6.29 -3.97 7.43
C PHE A 261 6.91 -5.36 7.34
N ASN A 262 8.20 -5.37 7.01
CA ASN A 262 9.08 -6.54 6.90
C ASN A 262 10.55 -6.10 6.74
N LEU A 263 11.49 -7.04 6.72
CA LEU A 263 12.86 -6.78 6.29
C LEU A 263 13.11 -7.24 4.84
N GLY A 264 14.31 -6.99 4.31
CA GLY A 264 14.72 -7.50 3.01
C GLY A 264 14.74 -9.04 3.01
N GLY A 265 13.94 -9.66 2.13
CA GLY A 265 13.87 -11.12 1.97
C GLY A 265 12.79 -11.82 2.79
N GLU A 266 12.10 -11.11 3.70
CA GLU A 266 11.02 -11.66 4.51
C GLU A 266 9.63 -11.31 3.94
N PRO A 267 8.57 -12.10 4.22
CA PRO A 267 7.18 -11.71 3.94
C PRO A 267 6.73 -10.54 4.84
N LEU A 268 5.53 -9.98 4.59
CA LEU A 268 4.88 -9.09 5.54
C LEU A 268 4.70 -9.79 6.90
N VAL A 269 4.83 -9.03 7.99
CA VAL A 269 4.48 -9.56 9.32
C VAL A 269 2.99 -9.88 9.38
N GLU A 270 2.63 -11.02 9.95
CA GLU A 270 1.23 -11.45 10.06
C GLU A 270 0.75 -11.34 11.52
N THR A 271 1.57 -11.82 12.45
CA THR A 271 1.27 -11.84 13.90
C THR A 271 1.97 -10.73 14.66
N LEU A 272 1.53 -10.45 15.89
CA LEU A 272 2.23 -9.51 16.78
C LEU A 272 3.66 -9.97 17.12
N ASP A 273 3.88 -11.29 17.22
CA ASP A 273 5.20 -11.89 17.40
C ASP A 273 6.13 -11.55 16.23
N ASP A 274 5.66 -11.70 14.99
CA ASP A 274 6.41 -11.29 13.79
C ASP A 274 6.75 -9.80 13.79
N ALA A 275 5.81 -8.96 14.22
CA ALA A 275 6.00 -7.51 14.30
C ALA A 275 7.08 -7.14 15.32
N LEU A 276 7.01 -7.66 16.54
CA LEU A 276 7.98 -7.38 17.61
C LEU A 276 9.35 -7.98 17.31
N ARG A 277 9.40 -9.20 16.75
CA ARG A 277 10.63 -9.80 16.22
C ARG A 277 11.26 -8.90 15.16
N THR A 278 10.47 -8.32 14.27
CA THR A 278 10.97 -7.40 13.24
C THR A 278 11.57 -6.14 13.84
N LEU A 279 10.92 -5.54 14.84
CA LEU A 279 11.46 -4.39 15.59
C LEU A 279 12.80 -4.76 16.22
N ALA A 280 12.84 -5.82 17.04
CA ALA A 280 14.04 -6.26 17.76
C ALA A 280 15.24 -6.62 16.86
N ASN A 281 15.01 -6.88 15.57
CA ASN A 281 16.07 -7.23 14.60
C ASN A 281 16.36 -6.12 13.58
N SER A 282 15.87 -4.90 13.80
CA SER A 282 16.02 -3.78 12.87
C SER A 282 16.18 -2.43 13.58
N LEU A 283 16.31 -1.36 12.81
CA LEU A 283 16.36 0.01 13.33
C LEU A 283 14.96 0.66 13.39
N ILE A 284 13.90 -0.15 13.30
CA ILE A 284 12.53 0.29 13.51
C ILE A 284 12.30 0.27 15.01
N GLU A 285 12.10 1.43 15.62
CA GLU A 285 12.02 1.53 17.08
C GLU A 285 10.58 1.48 17.60
N TYR A 286 9.61 1.99 16.84
CA TYR A 286 8.25 2.23 17.32
C TYR A 286 7.24 1.34 16.59
N LEU A 287 6.37 0.67 17.37
CA LEU A 287 5.21 -0.07 16.89
C LEU A 287 3.94 0.52 17.48
N TYR A 288 3.09 1.04 16.62
CA TYR A 288 1.79 1.59 16.96
C TYR A 288 0.68 0.56 16.77
N LEU A 289 -0.14 0.40 17.81
CA LEU A 289 -1.25 -0.53 17.92
C LEU A 289 -2.55 0.25 18.19
N PRO A 290 -3.18 0.85 17.17
CA PRO A 290 -4.27 1.81 17.35
C PRO A 290 -5.51 1.22 18.02
N GLU A 291 -5.87 -0.02 17.71
CA GLU A 291 -7.04 -0.72 18.30
C GLU A 291 -6.90 -0.90 19.82
N TYR A 292 -5.66 -0.89 20.32
CA TYR A 292 -5.35 -1.04 21.74
C TYR A 292 -4.98 0.29 22.41
N GLY A 293 -4.80 1.36 21.62
CA GLY A 293 -4.30 2.65 22.08
C GLY A 293 -2.91 2.56 22.70
N LEU A 294 -2.01 1.78 22.08
CA LEU A 294 -0.67 1.51 22.62
C LEU A 294 0.43 1.82 21.61
N MET A 295 1.54 2.31 22.13
CA MET A 295 2.83 2.38 21.45
C MET A 295 3.86 1.52 22.19
N ILE A 296 4.60 0.72 21.44
CA ILE A 296 5.72 -0.07 21.93
C ILE A 296 7.00 0.50 21.33
N GLU A 297 8.02 0.65 22.17
CA GLU A 297 9.34 1.16 21.78
C GLU A 297 10.42 0.12 22.12
N ILE A 298 11.15 -0.37 21.10
CA ILE A 298 12.33 -1.22 21.24
C ILE A 298 13.53 -0.45 20.66
N LYS A 299 14.44 0.02 21.50
CA LYS A 299 15.66 0.70 21.03
C LYS A 299 16.77 -0.32 20.78
N ASN A 300 17.31 -0.32 19.56
CA ASN A 300 18.41 -1.19 19.12
C ASN A 300 19.68 -0.40 18.79
#